data_AF-A0A8I6RJD3-F1
#
_entry.id   AF-A0A8I6RJD3-F1
#
_cell.length_a   1.000
_cell.length_b   1.000
_cell.length_c   1.000
_cell.angle_alpha   90.00
_cell.angle_beta   90.00
_cell.angle_gamma   90.00
#
_symmetry.space_group_name_H-M   'P 1'
#
loop_
_entity.id
_entity.type
_entity.pdbx_description
1 polymer ?
#
loop_
_entity_poly.entity_id
_entity_poly.type
_entity_poly.pdbx_seq_one_letter_code
_entity_poly.pdbx_strand_id
1 'polypeptide(L)'
;MASNTGGVKAFSIQGRLYRERERLHGEGMTVEERAWRKQWIKDQKLHPSEPRVVPELYKELYNPFRRAYWYPLDRLFKPLEPVMGKEAALLARKITGKFCMAIFAVYCTAYYFKYNHNDWTRKGGWRVLANRVTSVPGDPNYPASPNRFVGADYSSRGFKDSPI
;
A
#
# COMPACT_ATOMS: atom_id res chain seq x y z
N MET A 1 -8.73 -35.27 -22.07
CA MET A 1 -8.31 -34.06 -21.34
C MET A 1 -9.38 -32.99 -21.55
N ALA A 2 -9.87 -32.35 -20.48
CA ALA A 2 -10.86 -31.28 -20.62
C ALA A 2 -10.22 -30.02 -21.23
N SER A 3 -10.91 -29.37 -22.18
CA SER A 3 -10.49 -28.09 -22.74
C SER A 3 -10.52 -27.01 -21.65
N ASN A 4 -9.46 -26.19 -21.54
CA ASN A 4 -9.36 -25.07 -20.59
C ASN A 4 -10.49 -24.04 -20.73
N THR A 5 -11.21 -24.07 -21.85
CA THR A 5 -12.31 -23.15 -22.18
C THR A 5 -13.65 -23.87 -22.36
N GLY A 6 -13.78 -25.11 -21.85
CA GLY A 6 -15.05 -25.83 -21.88
C GLY A 6 -15.58 -26.12 -23.28
N GLY A 7 -14.70 -26.25 -24.27
CA GLY A 7 -15.07 -26.46 -25.68
C GLY A 7 -15.37 -25.17 -26.47
N VAL A 8 -15.31 -23.99 -25.84
CA VAL A 8 -15.44 -22.70 -26.51
C VAL A 8 -14.08 -22.26 -27.04
N LYS A 9 -14.02 -21.70 -28.25
CA LYS A 9 -12.77 -21.14 -28.80
C LYS A 9 -12.30 -19.97 -27.93
N ALA A 10 -11.15 -20.10 -27.29
CA ALA A 10 -10.53 -18.99 -26.56
C ALA A 10 -10.23 -17.86 -27.55
N PHE A 11 -10.82 -16.68 -27.34
CA PHE A 11 -10.54 -15.49 -28.14
C PHE A 11 -9.97 -14.39 -27.25
N SER A 12 -8.94 -13.69 -27.74
CA SER A 12 -8.43 -12.50 -27.06
C SER A 12 -9.43 -11.36 -27.24
N ILE A 13 -9.61 -10.51 -26.22
CA ILE A 13 -10.45 -9.29 -26.27
C ILE A 13 -10.05 -8.38 -27.44
N GLN A 14 -8.75 -8.39 -27.78
CA GLN A 14 -8.15 -7.56 -28.82
C GLN A 14 -8.22 -8.22 -30.22
N GLY A 15 -8.60 -9.50 -30.32
CA GLY A 15 -8.72 -10.25 -31.57
C GLY A 15 -7.37 -10.67 -32.20
N ARG A 16 -7.45 -11.34 -33.35
CA ARG A 16 -6.28 -11.80 -34.15
C ARG A 16 -5.38 -10.65 -34.58
N LEU A 17 -5.99 -9.57 -35.07
CA LEU A 17 -5.32 -8.37 -35.59
C LEU A 17 -4.66 -7.49 -34.53
N TYR A 18 -4.75 -7.85 -33.25
CA TYR A 18 -3.87 -7.25 -32.23
C TYR A 18 -2.40 -7.58 -32.49
N ARG A 19 -2.14 -8.76 -33.06
CA ARG A 19 -0.78 -9.19 -33.42
C ARG A 19 -0.34 -8.51 -34.70
N GLU A 20 0.80 -7.82 -34.65
CA GLU A 20 1.37 -7.10 -35.80
C GLU A 20 1.62 -8.02 -37.00
N ARG A 21 2.10 -9.26 -36.78
CA ARG A 21 2.30 -10.25 -37.85
C ARG A 21 1.04 -10.53 -38.65
N GLU A 22 -0.10 -10.71 -37.98
CA GLU A 22 -1.39 -10.96 -38.63
C GLU A 22 -1.88 -9.74 -39.43
N ARG A 23 -1.55 -8.52 -38.97
CA ARG A 23 -1.81 -7.30 -39.75
C ARG A 23 -0.91 -7.22 -40.99
N LEU A 24 0.36 -7.60 -40.86
CA LEU A 24 1.34 -7.57 -41.96
C LEU A 24 1.10 -8.67 -43.01
N HIS A 25 0.50 -9.80 -42.62
CA HIS A 25 0.11 -10.86 -43.54
C HIS A 25 -1.01 -10.46 -44.54
N GLY A 26 -1.63 -9.28 -44.38
CA GLY A 26 -2.33 -8.58 -45.47
C GLY A 26 -3.79 -8.97 -45.73
N GLU A 27 -4.30 -10.06 -45.16
CA GLU A 27 -5.70 -10.50 -45.39
C GLU A 27 -6.75 -9.68 -44.62
N GLY A 28 -6.31 -8.89 -43.63
CA GLY A 28 -7.19 -8.05 -42.83
C GLY A 28 -8.26 -8.84 -42.06
N MET A 29 -9.41 -8.20 -41.81
CA MET A 29 -10.53 -8.83 -41.10
C MET A 29 -11.53 -9.40 -42.10
N THR A 30 -11.88 -10.68 -41.94
CA THR A 30 -12.93 -11.31 -42.76
C THR A 30 -14.29 -10.65 -42.51
N VAL A 31 -15.26 -10.89 -43.39
CA VAL A 31 -16.62 -10.33 -43.23
C VAL A 31 -17.28 -10.87 -41.95
N GLU A 32 -17.07 -12.15 -41.65
CA GLU A 32 -17.55 -12.81 -40.43
C GLU A 32 -16.90 -12.21 -39.18
N GLU A 33 -15.57 -12.05 -39.19
CA GLU A 33 -14.84 -11.43 -38.09
C GLU A 33 -15.30 -9.98 -37.85
N ARG A 34 -15.63 -9.24 -38.92
CA ARG A 34 -16.20 -7.88 -38.83
C ARG A 34 -17.59 -7.89 -38.21
N ALA A 35 -18.45 -8.84 -38.58
CA ALA A 35 -19.76 -8.99 -37.97
C ALA A 35 -19.66 -9.30 -36.47
N TRP A 36 -18.78 -10.22 -36.08
CA TRP A 36 -18.52 -10.52 -34.67
C TRP A 36 -17.91 -9.34 -33.93
N ARG A 37 -16.99 -8.58 -34.55
CA ARG A 37 -16.43 -7.39 -33.92
C ARG A 37 -17.48 -6.29 -33.73
N LYS A 38 -18.39 -6.12 -34.68
CA LYS A 38 -19.53 -5.19 -34.56
C LYS A 38 -20.44 -5.60 -33.40
N GLN A 39 -20.74 -6.89 -33.28
CA GLN A 39 -21.51 -7.42 -32.16
C GLN A 39 -20.79 -7.20 -30.83
N TRP A 40 -19.51 -7.57 -30.74
CA TRP A 40 -18.69 -7.35 -29.54
C TRP A 40 -18.67 -5.89 -29.09
N ILE A 41 -18.46 -4.94 -30.00
CA ILE A 41 -18.47 -3.51 -29.68
C ILE A 41 -19.84 -3.05 -29.19
N LYS A 42 -20.93 -3.61 -29.75
CA LYS A 42 -22.29 -3.35 -29.27
C LYS A 42 -22.47 -3.88 -27.84
N ASP A 43 -21.95 -5.06 -27.55
CA ASP A 43 -22.04 -5.71 -26.24
C ASP A 43 -21.20 -5.00 -25.16
N GLN A 44 -20.19 -4.19 -25.54
CA GLN A 44 -19.46 -3.34 -24.60
C GLN A 44 -20.28 -2.12 -24.11
N LYS A 45 -21.44 -1.82 -24.72
CA LYS A 45 -22.30 -0.73 -24.27
C LYS A 45 -23.08 -1.21 -23.04
N LEU A 46 -22.67 -0.69 -21.88
CA LEU A 46 -23.33 -0.94 -20.61
C LEU A 46 -24.77 -0.39 -20.64
N HIS A 47 -25.64 -1.01 -19.83
CA HIS A 47 -27.01 -0.53 -19.68
C HIS A 47 -27.01 0.86 -19.01
N PRO A 48 -27.94 1.77 -19.34
CA PRO A 48 -27.97 3.12 -18.73
C PRO A 48 -28.08 3.14 -17.20
N SER A 49 -28.56 2.06 -16.58
CA SER A 49 -28.61 1.93 -15.12
C SER A 49 -27.27 1.59 -14.47
N GLU A 50 -26.23 1.32 -15.26
CA GLU A 50 -24.92 0.92 -14.78
C GLU A 50 -23.94 2.09 -14.82
N PRO A 51 -23.07 2.24 -13.79
CA PRO A 51 -22.91 1.38 -12.62
C PRO A 51 -23.94 1.64 -11.51
N ARG A 52 -24.50 0.57 -10.92
CA ARG A 52 -25.46 0.67 -9.82
C ARG A 52 -24.74 0.72 -8.47
N VAL A 53 -24.75 1.88 -7.82
CA VAL A 53 -24.21 2.03 -6.46
C VAL A 53 -25.26 1.59 -5.45
N VAL A 54 -24.99 0.50 -4.72
CA VAL A 54 -25.89 -0.04 -3.68
C VAL A 54 -25.41 0.44 -2.30
N PRO A 55 -26.15 1.36 -1.63
CA PRO A 55 -25.71 1.90 -0.34
C PRO A 55 -25.66 0.86 0.78
N GLU A 56 -26.51 -0.16 0.71
CA GLU A 56 -26.56 -1.26 1.68
C GLU A 56 -25.26 -2.06 1.68
N LEU A 57 -24.77 -2.41 0.48
CA LEU A 57 -23.51 -3.12 0.30
C LEU A 57 -22.33 -2.34 0.93
N TYR A 58 -22.33 -1.01 0.83
CA TYR A 58 -21.33 -0.18 1.49
C TYR A 58 -21.41 -0.23 3.02
N LYS A 59 -22.62 -0.26 3.59
CA LYS A 59 -22.82 -0.33 5.04
C LYS A 59 -22.44 -1.69 5.61
N GLU A 60 -22.75 -2.77 4.89
CA GLU A 60 -22.43 -4.15 5.28
C GLU A 60 -20.94 -4.46 5.16
N LEU A 61 -20.28 -4.02 4.08
CA LEU A 61 -18.85 -4.29 3.87
C LEU A 61 -17.92 -3.49 4.78
N TYR A 62 -18.36 -2.32 5.26
CA TYR A 62 -17.50 -1.41 6.01
C TYR A 62 -18.07 -1.11 7.40
N ASN A 63 -17.28 -1.41 8.44
CA ASN A 63 -17.64 -1.10 9.82
C ASN A 63 -17.72 0.43 10.08
N PRO A 64 -18.45 0.88 11.12
CA PRO A 64 -18.60 2.30 11.43
C PRO A 64 -17.28 3.04 11.68
N PHE A 65 -16.32 2.38 12.35
CA PHE A 65 -14.99 2.97 12.59
C PHE A 65 -14.25 3.29 11.30
N ARG A 66 -14.30 2.38 10.32
CA ARG A 66 -13.69 2.56 9.01
C ARG A 66 -14.33 3.67 8.21
N ARG A 67 -15.65 3.81 8.33
CA ARG A 67 -16.39 4.95 7.75
C ARG A 67 -15.98 6.27 8.41
N ALA A 68 -15.83 6.29 9.73
CA ALA A 68 -15.49 7.50 10.48
C ALA A 68 -14.11 8.07 10.09
N TYR A 69 -13.05 7.24 10.06
CA TYR A 69 -11.72 7.76 9.72
C TYR A 69 -11.53 8.01 8.21
N TRP A 70 -12.36 7.43 7.34
CA TRP A 70 -12.37 7.76 5.90
C TRP A 70 -13.14 9.04 5.58
N TYR A 71 -14.14 9.40 6.39
CA TYR A 71 -15.03 10.53 6.14
C TYR A 71 -14.31 11.85 5.78
N PRO A 72 -13.23 12.27 6.47
CA PRO A 72 -12.56 13.53 6.16
C PRO A 72 -11.95 13.53 4.75
N LEU A 73 -11.29 12.44 4.36
CA LEU A 73 -10.67 12.32 3.04
C LEU A 73 -11.73 12.19 1.94
N ASP A 74 -12.83 11.49 2.21
CA ASP A 74 -13.95 11.41 1.27
C ASP A 74 -14.57 12.79 1.03
N ARG A 75 -14.72 13.62 2.08
CA ARG A 75 -15.20 15.00 1.96
C ARG A 75 -14.26 15.91 1.17
N LEU A 76 -12.95 15.64 1.22
CA LEU A 76 -11.94 16.43 0.51
C LEU A 76 -11.82 16.01 -0.97
N PHE A 77 -11.83 14.71 -1.27
CA PHE A 77 -11.55 14.21 -2.62
C PHE A 77 -12.80 14.02 -3.50
N LYS A 78 -14.00 13.80 -2.94
CA LYS A 78 -15.23 13.71 -3.74
C LYS A 78 -15.50 14.97 -4.58
N PRO A 79 -15.37 16.20 -4.04
CA PRO A 79 -15.53 17.41 -4.84
C PRO A 79 -14.47 17.60 -5.94
N LEU A 80 -13.33 16.91 -5.82
CA LEU A 80 -12.22 16.97 -6.79
C LEU A 80 -12.36 15.95 -7.93
N GLU A 81 -13.25 14.96 -7.80
CA GLU A 81 -13.54 13.96 -8.83
C GLU A 81 -13.85 14.53 -10.22
N PRO A 82 -14.66 15.59 -10.41
CA PRO A 82 -14.95 16.12 -11.75
C PRO A 82 -13.73 16.74 -12.45
N VAL A 83 -12.73 17.19 -11.68
CA VAL A 83 -11.52 17.84 -12.23
C VAL A 83 -10.43 16.80 -12.50
N MET A 84 -10.21 15.87 -11.56
CA MET A 84 -9.13 14.89 -11.63
C MET A 84 -9.53 13.60 -12.36
N GLY A 85 -10.82 13.32 -12.47
CA GLY A 85 -11.35 12.02 -12.85
C GLY A 85 -11.45 11.06 -11.64
N LYS A 86 -12.41 10.13 -11.71
CA LYS A 86 -12.75 9.21 -10.61
C LYS A 86 -11.56 8.37 -10.15
N GLU A 87 -10.81 7.79 -11.09
CA GLU A 87 -9.69 6.89 -10.77
C GLU A 87 -8.53 7.63 -10.09
N ALA A 88 -8.16 8.80 -10.64
CA ALA A 88 -7.07 9.61 -10.09
C ALA A 88 -7.43 10.16 -8.70
N ALA A 89 -8.67 10.65 -8.51
CA ALA A 89 -9.15 11.10 -7.21
C ALA A 89 -9.14 9.98 -6.16
N LEU A 90 -9.57 8.76 -6.53
CA LEU A 90 -9.53 7.60 -5.65
C LEU A 90 -8.10 7.18 -5.29
N LEU A 91 -7.17 7.24 -6.25
CA LEU A 91 -5.75 6.95 -6.01
C LEU A 91 -5.13 7.99 -5.08
N ALA A 92 -5.34 9.28 -5.36
CA ALA A 92 -4.84 10.38 -4.55
C ALA A 92 -5.34 10.26 -3.11
N ARG A 93 -6.65 10.07 -2.90
CA ARG A 93 -7.26 9.82 -1.59
C ARG A 93 -6.57 8.69 -0.82
N LYS A 94 -6.31 7.56 -1.49
CA LYS A 94 -5.65 6.39 -0.88
C LYS A 94 -4.21 6.69 -0.47
N ILE A 95 -3.44 7.36 -1.34
CA ILE A 95 -2.04 7.71 -1.07
C ILE A 95 -1.95 8.71 0.06
N THR A 96 -2.73 9.80 0.00
CA THR A 96 -2.77 10.83 1.05
C THR A 96 -3.13 10.22 2.39
N GLY A 97 -4.15 9.37 2.47
CA GLY A 97 -4.52 8.71 3.72
C GLY A 97 -3.41 7.85 4.31
N LYS A 98 -2.73 7.04 3.48
CA LYS A 98 -1.58 6.23 3.93
C LYS A 98 -0.42 7.10 4.40
N PHE A 99 -0.14 8.19 3.69
CA PHE A 99 0.93 9.11 4.06
C PHE A 99 0.66 9.82 5.38
N CYS A 100 -0.57 10.32 5.60
CA CYS A 100 -0.98 10.91 6.86
C CYS A 100 -0.85 9.91 8.03
N MET A 101 -1.29 8.66 7.84
CA MET A 101 -1.14 7.61 8.87
C MET A 101 0.33 7.27 9.15
N ALA A 102 1.17 7.19 8.11
CA ALA A 102 2.60 6.93 8.26
C ALA A 102 3.30 8.05 9.03
N ILE A 103 3.02 9.31 8.68
CA ILE A 103 3.53 10.48 9.40
C ILE A 103 3.10 10.43 10.86
N PHE A 104 1.79 10.24 11.12
CA PHE A 104 1.27 10.17 12.47
C PHE A 104 1.95 9.07 13.30
N ALA A 105 2.13 7.88 12.72
CA ALA A 105 2.83 6.79 13.38
C ALA A 105 4.28 7.15 13.71
N VAL A 106 5.03 7.74 12.76
CA VAL A 106 6.41 8.18 12.98
C VAL A 106 6.50 9.20 14.11
N TYR A 107 5.63 10.21 14.12
CA TYR A 107 5.62 11.23 15.18
C TYR A 107 5.26 10.63 16.54
N CYS A 108 4.24 9.78 16.62
CA CYS A 108 3.87 9.09 17.85
C CYS A 108 5.00 8.21 18.38
N THR A 109 5.66 7.44 17.51
CA THR A 109 6.79 6.58 17.88
C THR A 109 8.00 7.41 18.33
N ALA A 110 8.35 8.46 17.59
CA ALA A 110 9.45 9.35 17.96
C ALA A 110 9.20 10.06 19.29
N TYR A 111 7.99 10.58 19.50
CA TYR A 111 7.57 11.19 20.76
C TYR A 111 7.63 10.18 21.91
N TYR A 112 7.14 8.97 21.69
CA TYR A 112 7.19 7.89 22.68
C TYR A 112 8.63 7.63 23.13
N PHE A 113 9.55 7.37 22.20
CA PHE A 113 10.95 7.11 22.55
C PHE A 113 11.66 8.30 23.19
N LYS A 114 11.28 9.53 22.83
CA LYS A 114 11.86 10.75 23.39
C LYS A 114 11.52 10.96 24.86
N TYR A 115 10.28 10.66 25.27
CA TYR A 115 9.79 10.99 26.62
C TYR A 115 9.51 9.78 27.52
N ASN A 116 9.47 8.58 26.94
CA ASN A 116 9.17 7.33 27.65
C ASN A 116 10.34 6.34 27.54
N HIS A 117 11.57 6.84 27.61
CA HIS A 117 12.75 5.99 27.64
C HIS A 117 12.71 5.06 28.86
N ASN A 118 13.08 3.80 28.66
CA ASN A 118 13.15 2.82 29.74
C ASN A 118 14.39 3.07 30.59
N ASP A 119 14.19 3.32 31.87
CA ASP A 119 15.24 3.56 32.85
C ASP A 119 15.05 2.62 34.04
N TRP A 120 16.08 2.42 34.87
CA TRP A 120 16.02 1.53 36.03
C TRP A 120 14.93 1.95 37.04
N THR A 121 14.61 3.25 37.10
CA THR A 121 13.59 3.84 37.97
C THR A 121 12.16 3.52 37.57
N ARG A 122 11.91 3.00 36.36
CA ARG A 122 10.56 2.76 35.81
C ARG A 122 10.37 1.32 35.36
N LYS A 123 9.16 0.79 35.55
CA LYS A 123 8.77 -0.56 35.12
C LYS A 123 8.36 -0.64 33.63
N GLY A 124 7.92 0.48 33.06
CA GLY A 124 7.42 0.55 31.67
C GLY A 124 8.43 1.13 30.68
N GLY A 125 8.01 1.30 29.43
CA GLY A 125 8.87 1.80 28.35
C GLY A 125 9.49 0.67 27.54
N TRP A 126 9.76 0.94 26.26
CA TRP A 126 10.46 -0.02 25.41
C TRP A 126 11.95 -0.04 25.75
N ARG A 127 12.49 -1.24 25.94
CA ARG A 127 13.93 -1.44 26.17
C ARG A 127 14.66 -1.44 24.83
N VAL A 128 15.46 -0.40 24.61
CA VAL A 128 16.30 -0.27 23.42
C VAL A 128 17.73 -0.56 23.80
N LEU A 129 18.29 -1.65 23.26
CA LEU A 129 19.71 -1.97 23.40
C LEU A 129 20.38 -1.71 22.06
N ALA A 130 21.16 -0.64 21.99
CA ALA A 130 22.00 -0.38 20.83
C ALA A 130 23.23 -1.28 20.85
N ASN A 131 23.58 -1.81 19.68
CA ASN A 131 24.87 -2.44 19.44
C ASN A 131 25.95 -1.36 19.37
N ARG A 132 27.20 -1.76 19.67
CA ARG A 132 28.35 -0.88 19.48
C ARG A 132 28.50 -0.52 18.01
N VAL A 133 28.99 0.70 17.76
CA VAL A 133 29.41 1.11 16.42
C VAL A 133 30.68 0.32 16.06
N THR A 134 30.81 -0.07 14.80
CA THR A 134 32.02 -0.69 14.27
C THR A 134 33.15 0.34 14.28
N SER A 135 34.31 0.00 14.83
CA SER A 135 35.50 0.84 14.81
C SER A 135 36.66 0.07 14.20
N VAL A 136 37.30 0.67 13.21
CA VAL A 136 38.45 0.09 12.50
C VAL A 136 39.72 0.93 12.75
N PRO A 137 40.92 0.33 12.62
CA PRO A 137 42.16 1.09 12.74
C PRO A 137 42.18 2.25 11.74
N GLY A 138 42.33 3.48 12.24
CA GLY A 138 42.28 4.71 11.44
C GLY A 138 41.02 5.56 11.67
N ASP A 139 39.98 5.03 12.31
CA ASP A 139 38.85 5.85 12.76
C ASP A 139 39.27 6.75 13.93
N PRO A 140 38.72 7.98 14.05
CA PRO A 140 39.01 8.87 15.18
C PRO A 140 38.72 8.26 16.56
N ASN A 141 37.80 7.29 16.62
CA ASN A 141 37.37 6.66 17.87
C ASN A 141 38.04 5.31 18.13
N TYR A 142 38.98 4.85 17.29
CA TYR A 142 39.69 3.58 17.50
C TYR A 142 40.59 3.64 18.75
N PRO A 143 40.61 2.61 19.63
CA PRO A 143 40.05 1.25 19.47
C PRO A 143 38.60 1.06 19.96
N ALA A 144 37.88 2.14 20.30
CA ALA A 144 36.51 2.15 20.80
C ALA A 144 36.24 1.03 21.84
N SER A 145 36.96 1.11 22.97
CA SER A 145 36.88 0.14 24.06
C SER A 145 35.42 -0.16 24.45
N PRO A 146 35.09 -1.43 24.76
CA PRO A 146 33.72 -1.77 25.11
C PRO A 146 33.31 -1.10 26.42
N ASN A 147 32.12 -0.49 26.46
CA ASN A 147 31.56 0.12 27.68
C ASN A 147 30.79 -0.88 28.56
N ARG A 148 30.72 -2.16 28.15
CA ARG A 148 30.00 -3.24 28.84
C ARG A 148 30.92 -4.47 28.89
N PHE A 149 31.32 -4.87 30.10
CA PHE A 149 32.27 -5.97 30.33
C PHE A 149 31.60 -7.17 31.00
N VAL A 150 30.57 -6.93 31.81
CA VAL A 150 29.88 -7.96 32.59
C VAL A 150 28.46 -8.13 32.06
N GLY A 151 27.89 -9.35 32.15
CA GLY A 151 26.51 -9.63 31.71
C GLY A 151 25.46 -8.69 32.33
N ALA A 152 25.66 -8.27 33.59
CA ALA A 152 24.78 -7.32 34.28
C ALA A 152 24.78 -5.90 33.64
N ASP A 153 25.84 -5.52 32.91
CA ASP A 153 25.92 -4.20 32.27
C ASP A 153 24.86 -4.02 31.19
N TYR A 154 24.47 -5.13 30.55
CA TYR A 154 23.43 -5.14 29.52
C TYR A 154 22.03 -4.89 30.08
N SER A 155 21.80 -5.11 31.38
CA SER A 155 20.51 -4.90 32.07
C SER A 155 20.51 -3.77 33.10
N SER A 156 21.62 -3.04 33.24
CA SER A 156 21.79 -1.95 34.21
C SER A 156 20.77 -0.82 34.05
N ARG A 157 20.35 -0.51 32.81
CA ARG A 157 19.38 0.56 32.49
C ARG A 157 19.75 1.89 33.17
N GLY A 158 21.02 2.29 33.11
CA GLY A 158 21.49 3.56 33.72
C GLY A 158 21.62 3.53 35.25
N PHE A 159 21.38 2.40 35.91
CA PHE A 159 21.51 2.29 37.38
C PHE A 159 22.91 2.64 37.88
N LYS A 160 23.96 2.25 37.14
CA LYS A 160 25.35 2.52 37.51
C LYS A 160 25.73 4.01 37.43
N ASP A 161 25.00 4.76 36.61
CA ASP A 161 25.20 6.20 36.44
C ASP A 161 24.30 7.00 37.40
N SER A 162 23.53 6.31 38.26
CA SER A 162 22.67 6.92 39.24
C SER A 162 23.49 7.48 40.41
N PRO A 163 23.01 8.53 41.10
CA PRO A 163 23.73 9.14 42.23
C PRO A 163 23.74 8.27 43.51
N ILE A 164 23.19 7.06 43.47
CA ILE A 164 23.05 6.10 44.57
C ILE A 164 23.81 4.82 44.19
#